data_AF-A0A6V8MFT2-F1
#
_entry.id   AF-A0A6V8MFT2-F1
#
_cell.length_a   1.000
_cell.length_b   1.000
_cell.length_c   1.000
_cell.angle_alpha   90.00
_cell.angle_beta   90.00
_cell.angle_gamma   90.00
#
_symmetry.space_group_name_H-M   'P 1'
#
loop_
_entity.id
_entity.type
_entity.pdbx_description
1 polymer ?
#
loop_
_entity_poly.entity_id
_entity_poly.type
_entity_poly.pdbx_seq_one_letter_code
_entity_poly.pdbx_strand_id
1 'polypeptide(L)' 'MTRVLLTVMLGLALSGCTRQAWYEGFKSQQRLQCEHLTQDYERQRCLERVNGMTYDQYQRETEALKERP' A
#
# COMPACT_ATOMS: atom_id res chain seq x y z
N MET A 1 34.83 6.39 -14.71
CA MET A 1 34.46 6.22 -13.28
C MET A 1 33.07 6.78 -12.97
N THR A 2 32.72 7.97 -13.43
CA THR A 2 31.40 8.63 -13.24
C THR A 2 30.20 7.81 -13.74
N ARG A 3 30.35 7.13 -14.89
CA ARG A 3 29.29 6.26 -15.44
C ARG A 3 28.97 5.04 -14.58
N VAL A 4 29.99 4.45 -13.93
CA VAL A 4 29.84 3.29 -13.05
C VAL A 4 29.16 3.69 -11.74
N LEU A 5 29.50 4.86 -11.20
CA LEU A 5 28.84 5.43 -10.03
C LEU A 5 27.35 5.69 -10.27
N LEU A 6 26.99 6.18 -11.46
CA LEU A 6 25.60 6.40 -11.87
C LEU A 6 24.79 5.09 -11.95
N THR A 7 25.36 4.02 -12.52
CA THR A 7 24.67 2.72 -12.59
C THR A 7 24.51 2.08 -11.21
N VAL A 8 25.50 2.21 -10.33
CA VAL A 8 25.41 1.67 -8.96
C VAL A 8 24.33 2.42 -8.15
N MET A 9 24.32 3.75 -8.18
CA MET A 9 23.28 4.56 -7.54
C MET A 9 21.86 4.21 -8.01
N LEU A 10 21.68 4.02 -9.32
CA LEU A 10 20.39 3.65 -9.89
C LEU A 10 19.92 2.25 -9.44
N GLY A 11 20.85 1.30 -9.31
CA GLY A 11 20.56 -0.04 -8.80
C GLY A 11 20.10 -0.05 -7.34
N LEU A 12 20.71 0.78 -6.48
CA LEU A 12 20.27 0.89 -5.08
C LEU A 12 18.88 1.54 -4.95
N ALA A 13 18.56 2.54 -5.77
CA ALA A 13 17.24 3.19 -5.74
C ALA A 13 16.07 2.23 -6.05
N LEU A 14 16.32 1.21 -6.88
CA LEU A 14 15.31 0.21 -7.27
C LEU A 14 15.04 -0.84 -6.19
N SER A 15 15.93 -1.00 -5.21
CA SER A 15 15.73 -1.91 -4.08
C SER A 15 14.72 -1.41 -3.03
N GLY A 16 14.23 -0.17 -3.20
CA GLY A 16 13.24 0.47 -2.31
C GLY A 16 11.77 0.09 -2.56
N CYS A 17 11.45 -0.74 -3.56
CA CYS A 17 10.09 -1.24 -3.79
C CYS A 17 9.70 -2.28 -2.72
N THR A 18 9.50 -1.83 -1.49
CA THR A 18 9.03 -2.69 -0.41
C THR A 18 7.54 -3.00 -0.57
N ARG A 19 7.10 -4.18 -0.12
CA ARG A 19 5.67 -4.53 -0.08
C ARG A 19 4.85 -3.54 0.75
N GLN A 20 5.46 -2.97 1.78
CA GLN A 20 4.86 -1.92 2.60
C GLN A 20 4.62 -0.62 1.80
N ALA A 21 5.58 -0.18 0.98
CA ALA A 21 5.38 0.99 0.12
C ALA A 21 4.24 0.78 -0.88
N TRP A 22 4.13 -0.43 -1.44
CA TRP A 22 3.01 -0.82 -2.30
C TRP A 22 1.67 -0.78 -1.57
N TYR A 23 1.61 -1.34 -0.37
CA TYR A 23 0.41 -1.33 0.47
C TYR A 23 -0.04 0.10 0.79
N GLU A 24 0.87 0.97 1.23
CA GLU A 24 0.55 2.36 1.54
C GLU A 24 0.04 3.12 0.29
N GLY A 25 0.65 2.85 -0.87
CA GLY A 25 0.18 3.35 -2.16
C GLY A 25 -1.28 2.95 -2.45
N PHE A 26 -1.58 1.65 -2.37
CA PHE A 26 -2.96 1.15 -2.56
C PHE A 26 -3.94 1.69 -1.53
N LYS A 27 -3.55 1.73 -0.26
CA LYS A 27 -4.35 2.28 0.83
C LYS A 27 -4.71 3.75 0.57
N SER A 28 -3.74 4.55 0.09
CA SER A 28 -3.99 5.95 -0.28
C SER A 28 -5.00 6.08 -1.43
N GLN A 29 -4.92 5.20 -2.43
CA GLN A 29 -5.88 5.17 -3.53
C GLN A 29 -7.28 4.78 -3.06
N GLN A 30 -7.40 3.81 -2.15
CA GLN A 30 -8.69 3.45 -1.55
C GLN A 30 -9.29 4.59 -0.73
N ARG A 31 -8.48 5.37 0.01
CA ARG A 31 -8.95 6.57 0.69
C ARG A 31 -9.55 7.58 -0.29
N LEU A 32 -8.88 7.83 -1.42
CA LEU A 32 -9.40 8.71 -2.46
C LEU A 32 -10.73 8.18 -3.02
N GLN A 33 -10.86 6.86 -3.23
CA GLN A 33 -12.14 6.26 -3.62
C GLN A 33 -13.24 6.49 -2.58
N CYS A 34 -12.91 6.46 -1.28
CA CYS A 34 -13.88 6.80 -0.24
C CYS A 34 -14.39 8.24 -0.35
N GLU A 35 -13.52 9.20 -0.70
CA GLU A 35 -13.91 10.60 -0.89
C GLU A 35 -14.86 10.82 -2.06
N HIS A 36 -14.90 9.90 -3.03
CA HIS A 36 -15.86 9.96 -4.14
C HIS A 36 -17.29 9.54 -3.74
N LEU A 37 -17.50 8.99 -2.53
CA LEU A 37 -18.86 8.71 -2.05
C LEU A 37 -19.58 10.00 -1.67
N THR A 38 -20.78 10.17 -2.23
CA THR A 38 -21.61 11.36 -2.04
C THR A 38 -22.32 11.37 -0.69
N GLN A 39 -22.57 10.20 -0.10
CA GLN A 39 -23.27 10.07 1.17
C GLN A 39 -22.28 10.07 2.34
N ASP A 40 -22.41 11.04 3.25
CA ASP A 40 -21.45 11.26 4.35
C ASP A 40 -21.26 10.01 5.24
N TYR A 41 -22.34 9.30 5.55
CA TYR A 41 -22.27 8.10 6.39
C TYR A 41 -21.52 6.95 5.69
N GLU A 42 -21.65 6.81 4.36
CA GLU A 42 -20.95 5.79 3.59
C GLU A 42 -19.48 6.14 3.43
N ARG A 43 -19.19 7.42 3.20
CA ARG A 43 -17.82 7.95 3.18
C ARG A 43 -17.12 7.68 4.51
N GLN A 44 -17.75 8.01 5.64
CA GLN A 44 -17.17 7.77 6.97
C GLN A 44 -16.91 6.28 7.23
N ARG A 45 -17.88 5.41 6.97
CA ARG A 45 -17.68 3.95 7.12
C ARG A 45 -16.58 3.41 6.20
N CYS A 46 -16.47 3.94 4.98
CA CYS A 46 -15.40 3.57 4.06
C CYS A 46 -14.03 3.98 4.62
N LEU A 47 -13.89 5.24 5.05
CA LEU A 47 -12.65 5.77 5.63
C LEU A 47 -12.25 5.02 6.89
N GLU A 48 -13.18 4.71 7.79
CA GLU A 48 -12.92 3.93 9.01
C GLU A 48 -12.34 2.55 8.66
N ARG A 49 -12.94 1.84 7.70
CA ARG A 49 -12.45 0.53 7.26
C ARG A 49 -11.03 0.62 6.68
N VAL A 50 -10.80 1.56 5.76
CA VAL A 50 -9.49 1.73 5.11
C VAL A 50 -8.44 2.17 6.12
N ASN A 51 -8.77 3.08 7.03
CA ASN A 51 -7.84 3.60 8.05
C ASN A 51 -7.55 2.58 9.15
N GLY A 52 -8.53 1.77 9.54
CA GLY A 52 -8.43 0.77 10.59
C GLY A 52 -7.54 -0.43 10.22
N MET A 53 -7.34 -0.70 8.92
CA MET A 53 -6.43 -1.75 8.49
C MET A 53 -4.97 -1.28 8.56
N THR A 54 -4.14 -2.04 9.26
CA THR A 54 -2.68 -1.84 9.33
C THR A 54 -1.97 -2.75 8.33
N TYR A 55 -0.71 -2.42 7.98
CA TYR A 55 0.09 -3.26 7.10
C TYR A 55 0.26 -4.69 7.65
N ASP A 56 0.52 -4.82 8.94
CA ASP A 56 0.70 -6.14 9.56
C ASP A 56 -0.59 -6.98 9.54
N GLN A 57 -1.75 -6.36 9.73
CA GLN A 57 -3.04 -7.05 9.58
C GLN A 57 -3.26 -7.51 8.15
N TYR A 58 -3.03 -6.62 7.18
CA TYR A 58 -3.11 -6.94 5.76
C TYR A 58 -2.19 -8.12 5.39
N GLN A 59 -0.96 -8.12 5.89
CA GLN A 59 -0.01 -9.21 5.64
C GLN A 59 -0.51 -10.54 6.19
N ARG A 60 -0.96 -10.57 7.46
CA ARG A 60 -1.51 -11.79 8.08
C ARG A 60 -2.74 -12.32 7.36
N GLU A 61 -3.66 -11.44 6.96
CA GLU A 61 -4.86 -11.83 6.22
C GLU A 61 -4.51 -12.41 4.85
N THR A 62 -3.54 -11.80 4.15
CA THR A 62 -3.09 -12.27 2.83
C THR A 62 -2.40 -13.63 2.93
N GLU A 63 -1.62 -13.85 3.99
CA GLU A 63 -0.97 -15.13 4.28
C GLU A 63 -2.01 -16.21 4.63
N ALA A 64 -2.98 -15.91 5.49
CA ALA A 64 -4.06 -16.83 5.85
C ALA A 64 -4.92 -17.24 4.64
N LEU A 65 -5.17 -16.32 3.70
CA LEU A 65 -5.87 -16.62 2.45
C LEU A 65 -5.09 -17.56 1.53
N LYS A 66 -3.76 -17.53 1.59
CA LYS A 66 -2.88 -18.40 0.80
C LYS A 66 -2.84 -19.84 1.35
N GLU A 67 -3.06 -20.02 2.64
CA GLU A 67 -3.03 -21.32 3.34
C GLU A 67 -4.37 -22.05 3.33
N ARG A 68 -5.45 -21.40 2.90
CA ARG A 68 -6.76 -22.03 2.77
C ARG A 68 -6.79 -22.90 1.49
N PRO A 69 -6.95 -24.24 1.60
CA PRO A 69 -6.92 -25.16 0.46
C PRO A 69 -8.13 -25.01 -0.47
#